data_AF-A0A7K8UJB8-F1
#
_entry.id   AF-A0A7K8UJB8-F1
#
_cell.length_a   1.000
_cell.length_b   1.000
_cell.length_c   1.000
_cell.angle_alpha   90.00
_cell.angle_beta   90.00
_cell.angle_gamma   90.00
#
_symmetry.space_group_name_H-M   'P 1'
#
loop_
_entity.id
_entity.type
_entity.pdbx_description
1 polymer ?
#
loop_
_entity_poly.entity_id
_entity_poly.type
_entity_poly.pdbx_seq_one_letter_code
_entity_poly.pdbx_strand_id
1 'polypeptide(L)' 'KLVEDLVDELLSACQRFSGSYFKPRLQSAIRMGYIYEGWSALQDNVLYRLLVLLQPPSGHAFRLELGT' A
#
# COMPACT_ATOMS: atom_id res chain seq x y z
N LYS A 1 12.42 -4.79 9.27
CA LYS A 1 12.06 -3.93 10.42
C LYS A 1 12.19 -2.46 10.13
N LEU A 2 13.38 -1.84 10.05
CA LEU A 2 13.50 -0.38 9.84
C LEU A 2 12.60 0.19 8.71
N VAL A 3 12.58 -0.47 7.53
CA VAL A 3 11.73 -0.03 6.40
C VAL A 3 10.23 -0.24 6.67
N GLU A 4 9.86 -1.33 7.35
CA GLU A 4 8.47 -1.62 7.70
C GLU A 4 7.98 -0.59 8.75
N ASP A 5 8.79 -0.34 9.78
CA ASP A 5 8.50 0.62 10.85
C ASP A 5 8.35 2.04 10.26
N LEU A 6 9.25 2.44 9.35
CA LEU A 6 9.16 3.72 8.63
C LEU A 6 7.86 3.83 7.81
N VAL A 7 7.49 2.78 7.08
CA VAL A 7 6.26 2.79 6.29
C VAL A 7 5.04 2.85 7.20
N ASP A 8 5.00 2.12 8.31
CA ASP A 8 3.89 2.19 9.25
C ASP A 8 3.74 3.59 9.89
N GLU A 9 4.84 4.28 10.18
CA GLU A 9 4.82 5.68 10.63
C GLU A 9 4.26 6.62 9.56
N LEU A 10 4.69 6.46 8.30
CA LEU A 10 4.18 7.25 7.17
C LEU A 10 2.67 7.02 6.96
N LEU A 11 2.22 5.76 7.00
CA LEU A 11 0.81 5.41 6.89
C LEU A 11 -0.02 6.02 8.03
N SER A 12 0.50 5.98 9.25
CA SER A 12 -0.12 6.59 10.42
C SER A 12 -0.24 8.11 10.26
N ALA A 13 0.79 8.78 9.72
CA ALA A 13 0.73 10.20 9.41
C ALA A 13 -0.32 10.49 8.34
N CYS A 14 -0.33 9.74 7.23
CA CYS A 14 -1.32 9.88 6.17
C CYS A 14 -2.76 9.72 6.67
N GLN A 15 -3.02 8.76 7.55
CA GLN A 15 -4.35 8.57 8.15
C GLN A 15 -4.78 9.75 9.02
N ARG A 16 -3.86 10.37 9.76
CA ARG A 16 -4.17 11.56 10.58
C ARG A 16 -4.51 12.79 9.73
N PHE A 17 -3.85 12.95 8.59
CA PHE A 17 -4.09 14.08 7.68
C PHE A 17 -5.24 13.82 6.68
N SER A 18 -5.59 12.55 6.48
CA SER A 18 -6.81 12.12 5.80
C SER A 18 -8.02 12.42 6.70
N GLY A 19 -8.55 13.64 6.64
CA GLY A 19 -9.80 14.01 7.34
C GLY A 19 -11.01 13.14 6.92
N SER A 20 -12.24 13.52 7.33
CA SER A 20 -13.49 12.79 7.03
C SER A 20 -13.93 12.80 5.55
N TYR A 21 -12.96 12.89 4.64
CA TYR A 21 -13.15 12.97 3.21
C TYR A 21 -13.31 11.56 2.61
N PHE A 22 -13.78 11.54 1.36
CA PHE A 22 -13.90 10.35 0.53
C PHE A 22 -12.51 9.82 0.10
N LYS A 23 -11.69 9.38 1.06
CA LYS A 23 -10.32 8.89 0.85
C LYS A 23 -10.19 7.42 1.26
N PRO A 24 -9.52 6.58 0.45
CA PRO A 24 -9.24 5.21 0.83
C PRO A 24 -8.51 5.14 2.17
N ARG A 25 -8.94 4.20 3.01
CA ARG A 25 -8.26 3.92 4.28
C ARG A 25 -7.05 3.04 3.99
N LEU A 26 -5.88 3.49 4.41
CA LEU A 26 -4.63 2.74 4.26
C LEU A 26 -4.55 1.65 5.34
N GLN A 27 -4.26 0.40 4.97
CA GLN A 27 -3.95 -0.67 5.92
C GLN A 27 -2.44 -0.81 6.15
N SER A 28 -2.06 -1.57 7.17
CA SER A 28 -0.65 -1.91 7.45
C SER A 28 0.04 -2.50 6.22
N ALA A 29 1.33 -2.18 6.10
CA ALA A 29 2.13 -2.66 4.99
C ALA A 29 2.37 -4.18 5.08
N ILE A 30 2.19 -4.87 3.97
CA ILE A 30 2.49 -6.30 3.82
C ILE A 30 3.83 -6.42 3.09
N ARG A 31 4.76 -7.15 3.71
CA ARG A 31 6.02 -7.50 3.06
C ARG A 31 5.73 -8.42 1.87
N MET A 32 6.04 -7.94 0.67
CA MET A 32 6.02 -8.78 -0.51
C MET A 32 7.25 -9.68 -0.47
N GLY A 33 7.06 -10.99 -0.42
CA GLY A 33 8.15 -11.94 -0.68
C GLY A 33 8.64 -11.80 -2.13
N TYR A 34 9.77 -12.41 -2.46
CA TYR A 34 10.36 -12.43 -3.82
C TYR A 34 9.45 -13.03 -4.93
N ILE A 35 8.21 -13.40 -4.60
CA ILE A 35 7.29 -14.21 -5.41
C ILE A 35 6.22 -13.32 -6.04
N TYR A 36 6.64 -12.28 -6.76
CA TYR A 36 5.78 -11.64 -7.75
C TYR A 36 6.53 -11.73 -9.08
N GLU A 37 6.04 -12.63 -9.93
CA GLU A 37 6.73 -13.31 -11.04
C GLU A 37 7.26 -12.40 -12.18
N GLY A 38 7.20 -11.08 -12.02
CA GLY A 38 7.67 -10.09 -13.00
C GLY A 38 8.67 -9.05 -12.46
N TRP A 39 9.09 -9.14 -11.19
CA TRP A 39 9.92 -8.10 -10.55
C TRP A 39 11.35 -8.53 -10.22
N SER A 40 11.75 -9.73 -10.63
CA SER A 40 13.07 -10.34 -10.36
C SER A 40 14.21 -9.84 -11.25
N ALA A 41 13.95 -8.95 -12.22
CA ALA A 41 14.91 -8.61 -13.27
C ALA A 41 15.97 -7.54 -12.90
N LEU A 42 15.93 -6.92 -11.72
CA LEU A 42 16.98 -5.98 -11.30
C LEU A 42 17.86 -6.62 -10.22
N GLN A 43 18.79 -7.44 -10.70
CA GLN A 43 19.70 -8.26 -9.89
C GLN A 43 20.67 -7.46 -9.00
N ASP A 44 20.76 -6.13 -9.17
CA ASP A 44 21.73 -5.27 -8.45
C ASP A 44 21.13 -4.10 -7.63
N ASN A 45 19.81 -3.92 -7.62
CA ASN A 45 19.17 -2.88 -6.80
C ASN A 45 18.35 -3.51 -5.68
N VAL A 46 18.73 -3.25 -4.42
CA VAL A 46 17.96 -3.66 -3.24
C VAL A 46 16.67 -2.82 -3.19
N LEU A 47 15.67 -3.22 -3.98
CA LEU A 47 14.36 -2.59 -4.01
C LEU A 47 13.51 -3.19 -2.90
N TYR A 48 13.31 -2.41 -1.83
CA TYR A 48 12.33 -2.75 -0.79
C TYR A 48 10.93 -2.39 -1.28
N ARG A 49 10.12 -3.41 -1.54
CA ARG A 49 8.73 -3.26 -1.98
C ARG A 49 7.80 -3.72 -0.86
N LEU A 50 6.92 -2.82 -0.46
CA LEU A 50 5.88 -3.06 0.53
C LEU A 50 4.52 -2.78 -0.13
N LEU A 51 3.56 -3.68 0.08
CA LEU A 51 2.19 -3.47 -0.39
C LEU A 51 1.38 -2.82 0.72
N VAL A 52 0.74 -1.71 0.40
CA VAL A 52 -0.21 -1.05 1.29
C VAL A 52 -1.60 -1.32 0.73
N LEU A 53 -2.38 -2.14 1.43
CA LEU A 53 -3.75 -2.40 1.00
C LEU A 53 -4.61 -1.17 1.25
N LEU A 54 -5.47 -0.86 0.27
CA LEU A 54 -6.46 0.19 0.38
C LEU A 54 -7.80 -0.43 0.76
N GLN A 55 -8.51 0.20 1.67
CA GLN A 55 -9.92 -0.07 1.95
C GLN A 55 -10.78 1.11 1.47
N PRO A 56 -12.00 0.86 1.01
CA PRO A 56 -12.89 1.94 0.62
C PRO A 56 -13.23 2.82 1.84
N PRO A 57 -13.59 4.09 1.61
CA PRO A 57 -14.18 4.93 2.65
C PRO A 57 -15.43 4.27 3.26
N SER A 58 -15.78 4.67 4.49
CA SER A 58 -16.99 4.14 5.15
C SER A 58 -18.23 4.33 4.28
N GLY A 59 -19.08 3.31 4.17
CA GLY A 59 -20.28 3.32 3.34
C GLY A 59 -20.06 3.14 1.84
N HIS A 60 -18.84 2.79 1.40
CA HIS A 60 -18.52 2.64 -0.02
C HIS A 60 -17.79 1.33 -0.31
N ALA A 61 -17.74 0.97 -1.59
CA ALA A 61 -17.06 -0.22 -2.09
C ALA A 61 -16.23 0.12 -3.32
N PHE A 62 -15.09 -0.54 -3.48
CA PHE A 62 -14.36 -0.47 -4.75
C PHE A 62 -15.11 -1.29 -5.80
N ARG A 63 -15.21 -0.73 -6.99
CA ARG A 63 -15.78 -1.41 -8.16
C ARG A 63 -14.65 -1.54 -9.19
N LEU A 64 -14.48 -2.74 -9.72
CA LEU A 64 -13.57 -2.97 -10.82
C LEU A 64 -14.21 -2.39 -12.09
N GLU A 65 -13.53 -1.44 -12.72
CA GLU A 65 -13.91 -0.95 -14.04
C GLU A 65 -13.10 -1.73 -15.07
N LEU A 66 -13.80 -2.46 -15.95
CA LEU A 66 -13.18 -3.05 -17.13
C LEU A 66 -12.99 -1.91 -18.13
N GLY A 67 -11.74 -1.66 -18.52
CA GLY A 67 -11.42 -0.65 -19.54
C GLY A 67 -12.22 -0.87 -20.83
N THR A 68 -12.43 0.22 -21.57
CA THR A 68 -12.98 0.16 -22.94
C THR A 68 -11.87 -0.05 -23.96
#